data_AF-A0A2M8P8W5-F1
#
_entry.id   AF-A0A2M8P8W5-F1
#
_cell.length_a   1.000
_cell.length_b   1.000
_cell.length_c   1.000
_cell.angle_alpha   90.00
_cell.angle_beta   90.00
_cell.angle_gamma   90.00
#
_symmetry.space_group_name_H-M   'P 1'
#
loop_
_entity.id
_entity.type
_entity.pdbx_description
1 polymer ?
#
loop_
_entity_poly.entity_id
_entity_poly.type
_entity_poly.pdbx_seq_one_letter_code
_entity_poly.pdbx_strand_id
1 'polypeptide(L)' 'MKVRASAQAAVIASQFGARIVDHSDEMMILDLSDEEDRVEQFIEALRPHGIIELVRTGVVAMGRGKQIVQPQESFA' A
#
# COMPACT_ATOMS: atom_id res chain seq x y z
N MET A 1 0.48 -1.66 5.98
CA MET A 1 1.83 -1.89 6.51
C MET A 1 1.98 -1.21 7.86
N LYS A 2 2.80 -1.77 8.76
CA LYS A 2 3.18 -1.18 10.05
C LYS A 2 4.60 -0.63 9.93
N VAL A 3 4.82 0.63 10.28
CA VAL A 3 6.12 1.31 10.23
C VAL A 3 6.35 2.09 11.53
N ARG A 4 7.61 2.37 11.89
CA ARG A 4 7.87 3.23 13.06
C ARG A 4 7.32 4.63 12.81
N ALA A 5 6.72 5.20 13.84
CA ALA A 5 6.15 6.54 13.76
C ALA A 5 7.27 7.58 13.59
N SER A 6 7.16 8.41 12.56
CA SER A 6 7.98 9.60 12.41
C SER A 6 7.23 10.64 11.56
N ALA A 7 7.48 11.92 11.82
CA ALA A 7 6.87 13.00 11.05
C ALA A 7 7.17 12.86 9.55
N GLN A 8 8.39 12.44 9.21
CA GLN A 8 8.80 12.21 7.82
C GLN A 8 8.03 11.05 7.16
N ALA A 9 7.83 9.93 7.87
CA ALA A 9 7.01 8.82 7.37
C ALA A 9 5.56 9.23 7.13
N ALA A 10 4.99 10.07 8.00
CA ALA A 10 3.66 10.63 7.82
C ALA A 10 3.57 11.55 6.58
N VAL A 11 4.60 12.36 6.32
CA VAL A 11 4.69 13.19 5.11
C VAL A 11 4.77 12.32 3.85
N ILE A 12 5.60 11.26 3.86
CA ILE A 12 5.70 10.30 2.74
C ILE A 12 4.33 9.63 2.51
N ALA A 13 3.68 9.14 3.56
CA ALA A 13 2.32 8.57 3.47
C ALA A 13 1.34 9.53 2.78
N SER A 14 1.35 10.81 3.20
CA SER A 14 0.49 11.84 2.59
C SER A 14 0.81 12.09 1.10
N GLN A 15 2.08 12.11 0.71
CA GLN A 15 2.49 12.32 -0.69
C GLN A 15 2.04 11.19 -1.63
N PHE A 16 2.03 9.95 -1.12
CA PHE A 16 1.54 8.79 -1.86
C PHE A 16 0.02 8.65 -1.82
N GLY A 17 -0.68 9.46 -1.01
CA GLY A 17 -2.13 9.32 -0.81
C GLY A 17 -2.51 8.12 0.04
N ALA A 18 -1.58 7.59 0.84
CA ALA A 18 -1.84 6.53 1.78
C ALA A 18 -2.68 7.04 2.96
N ARG A 19 -3.56 6.20 3.48
CA ARG A 19 -4.31 6.47 4.71
C ARG A 19 -3.52 5.99 5.92
N ILE A 20 -3.50 6.81 6.96
CA ILE A 20 -3.06 6.40 8.30
C ILE A 20 -4.26 5.76 8.98
N VAL A 21 -4.22 4.44 9.14
CA VAL A 21 -5.30 3.63 9.74
C VAL A 21 -5.20 3.64 11.27
N ASP A 22 -3.98 3.65 11.80
CA ASP A 22 -3.70 3.69 13.24
C ASP A 22 -2.39 4.43 13.51
N HIS A 23 -2.27 5.08 14.67
CA HIS A 23 -1.11 5.89 15.03
C HIS A 23 -0.86 5.92 16.54
N SER A 24 0.40 5.74 16.91
CA SER A 24 0.94 5.87 18.27
C SER A 24 2.32 6.54 18.20
N ASP A 25 2.92 6.82 19.36
CA ASP A 25 4.25 7.43 19.43
C ASP A 25 5.37 6.54 18.85
N GLU A 26 5.17 5.22 18.86
CA GLU A 26 6.19 4.26 18.41
C GLU A 26 5.95 3.74 16.98
N MET A 27 4.68 3.59 16.59
CA MET A 27 4.30 2.96 15.32
C MET A 27 3.07 3.59 14.68
N MET A 28 2.95 3.40 13.37
CA MET A 28 1.77 3.75 12.59
C MET A 28 1.43 2.64 11.59
N ILE A 29 0.13 2.49 11.33
CA ILE A 29 -0.39 1.56 10.32
C ILE A 29 -0.87 2.38 9.12
N LEU A 30 -0.32 2.06 7.95
CA LEU A 30 -0.59 2.73 6.68
C LEU A 30 -1.30 1.77 5.71
N ASP A 31 -2.25 2.29 4.96
CA ASP A 31 -2.93 1.60 3.87
C ASP A 31 -2.80 2.39 2.56
N LEU A 32 -2.43 1.71 1.48
CA LEU A 32 -2.27 2.29 0.15
C LEU A 32 -2.82 1.30 -0.89
N SER A 33 -3.60 1.83 -1.83
CA SER A 33 -4.02 1.13 -3.04
C SER A 33 -3.58 1.96 -4.24
N ASP A 34 -2.73 1.37 -5.08
CA ASP A 34 -2.13 2.07 -6.22
C ASP A 34 -1.65 1.07 -7.28
N GLU A 35 -1.13 1.60 -8.39
CA GLU A 35 -0.40 0.80 -9.38
C GLU A 35 0.85 0.17 -8.76
N GLU A 36 1.23 -1.02 -9.25
CA GLU A 36 2.30 -1.83 -8.66
C GLU A 36 3.61 -1.06 -8.50
N ASP A 37 4.04 -0.32 -9.53
CA ASP A 37 5.26 0.48 -9.50
C ASP A 37 5.24 1.56 -8.41
N ARG A 38 4.06 2.16 -8.16
CA ARG A 38 3.90 3.21 -7.16
C ARG A 38 3.84 2.64 -5.75
N VAL A 39 3.27 1.44 -5.58
CA VAL A 39 3.35 0.69 -4.32
C VAL A 39 4.79 0.33 -3.98
N GLU A 40 5.59 -0.09 -4.97
CA GLU A 40 7.00 -0.43 -4.74
C GLU A 40 7.82 0.82 -4.34
N GLN A 41 7.62 1.94 -5.03
CA GLN A 41 8.23 3.22 -4.66
C GLN A 41 7.86 3.65 -3.24
N PHE A 42 6.61 3.41 -2.83
CA PHE A 42 6.15 3.72 -1.48
C PHE A 42 6.86 2.88 -0.41
N ILE A 43 7.01 1.58 -0.67
CA ILE A 43 7.73 0.66 0.21
C ILE A 43 9.19 1.10 0.35
N GLU A 44 9.86 1.41 -0.76
CA GLU A 44 11.26 1.84 -0.73
C GLU A 44 11.44 3.20 -0.05
N ALA A 45 10.51 4.14 -0.24
CA ALA A 45 10.53 5.41 0.49
C ALA A 45 10.38 5.24 2.00
N LEU A 46 9.62 4.23 2.45
CA LEU A 46 9.39 3.93 3.87
C LEU A 46 10.43 2.98 4.48
N ARG A 47 11.23 2.29 3.67
CA ARG A 47 12.27 1.35 4.14
C ARG A 47 13.23 1.98 5.17
N PRO A 48 13.73 3.23 5.00
CA PRO A 48 14.58 3.89 6.01
C PRO A 48 13.87 4.19 7.33
N HIS A 49 12.53 4.26 7.33
CA HIS A 49 11.73 4.56 8.52
C HIS A 49 11.42 3.31 9.35
N GLY A 50 11.91 2.14 8.96
CA GLY A 50 11.76 0.90 9.72
C GLY A 50 10.37 0.30 9.56
N ILE A 51 10.16 -0.41 8.44
CA ILE A 51 8.97 -1.24 8.23
C ILE A 51 9.03 -2.42 9.20
N ILE A 52 8.01 -2.54 10.04
CA ILE A 52 7.87 -3.60 11.04
C ILE A 52 7.13 -4.79 10.43
N GLU A 53 6.10 -4.52 9.65
CA GLU A 53 5.20 -5.54 9.08
C GLU A 53 4.63 -5.05 7.75
N LEU A 54 4.67 -5.91 6.73
CA LEU A 54 4.15 -5.60 5.38
C LEU A 54 3.25 -6.73 4.91
N VAL A 55 2.03 -6.37 4.52
CA VAL A 55 1.06 -7.26 3.88
C VAL A 55 0.66 -6.62 2.56
N ARG A 56 0.73 -7.38 1.45
CA ARG A 56 0.31 -6.94 0.11
C ARG A 56 -0.55 -8.01 -0.56
N THR A 57 -1.58 -7.60 -1.28
CA THR A 57 -2.53 -8.49 -1.95
C THR A 57 -2.08 -8.94 -3.34
N GLY A 58 -0.98 -8.39 -3.87
CA GLY A 58 -0.65 -8.50 -5.30
C GLY A 58 -1.55 -7.61 -6.16
N VAL A 59 -1.37 -7.68 -7.49
CA VAL A 59 -2.19 -6.91 -8.44
C VAL A 59 -3.61 -7.47 -8.45
N VAL A 60 -4.57 -6.59 -8.22
CA VAL A 60 -6.00 -6.88 -8.36
C VAL A 60 -6.58 -5.92 -9.38
N ALA A 61 -7.41 -6.44 -10.29
CA ALA A 61 -7.97 -5.66 -11.39
C ALA A 61 -9.48 -5.87 -11.49
N MET A 62 -10.19 -4.82 -11.87
CA MET A 62 -11.61 -4.85 -12.19
C MET A 62 -11.84 -4.04 -13.47
N GLY A 63 -12.65 -4.58 -14.37
CA GLY A 63 -13.05 -3.87 -15.58
C GLY A 63 -13.81 -2.60 -15.22
N ARG A 64 -13.53 -1.51 -15.94
CA ARG A 64 -14.15 -0.21 -15.65
C ARG A 64 -15.49 -0.08 -16.38
N GLY A 65 -16.47 0.52 -15.71
CA GLY A 65 -17.79 0.77 -16.30
C GLY A 65 -18.54 -0.52 -16.62
N LYS A 66 -18.94 -0.71 -17.89
CA LYS A 66 -19.67 -1.91 -18.34
C LYS A 66 -18.77 -3.09 -18.68
N GLN A 67 -17.44 -2.96 -18.54
CA GLN A 67 -16.52 -4.06 -18.78
C GLN A 67 -16.55 -5.02 -17.60
N ILE A 68 -17.15 -6.19 -17.81
CA ILE A 68 -17.08 -7.29 -16.85
C ILE A 68 -15.90 -8.16 -17.26
N VAL A 69 -14.90 -8.29 -16.39
CA VAL A 69 -13.80 -9.23 -16.60
C VAL A 69 -14.39 -10.63 -16.49
N GLN A 70 -14.41 -11.36 -17.60
CA GLN A 70 -14.78 -12.77 -17.56
C GLN A 70 -13.63 -13.54 -16.93
N PRO A 71 -13.88 -14.36 -15.89
CA PRO A 71 -12.86 -15.24 -15.36
C PRO A 71 -12.30 -16.11 -16.48
N GLN A 72 -10.98 -16.09 -16.69
CA GLN A 72 -10.35 -17.15 -17.49
C GLN A 72 -10.36 -18.41 -16.62
N GLU A 73 -11.30 -19.32 -16.87
CA GLU A 73 -11.25 -20.67 -16.30
C GLU A 73 -10.07 -21.42 -16.92
N SER A 74 -8.89 -21.27 -16.32
CA SER A 74 -7.75 -22.12 -16.58
C SER A 74 -7.47 -22.92 -15.32
N PHE A 75 -8.29 -23.93 -15.07
CA PHE A 75 -7.89 -25.08 -14.27
C PHE A 75 -7.23 -26.09 -15.22
N ALA A 76 -5.92 -25.96 -15.38
CA ALA A 76 -5.06 -26.98 -15.96
C ALA A 76 -3.94 -27.28 -14.97
#